data_AF-A0A428PEK1-F1
#
_entry.id   AF-A0A428PEK1-F1
#
_cell.length_a   1.000
_cell.length_b   1.000
_cell.length_c   1.000
_cell.angle_alpha   90.00
_cell.angle_beta   90.00
_cell.angle_gamma   90.00
#
_symmetry.space_group_name_H-M   'P 1'
#
loop_
_entity.id
_entity.type
_entity.pdbx_description
1 polymer ?
#
loop_
_entity_poly.entity_id
_entity_poly.type
_entity_poly.pdbx_seq_one_letter_code
_entity_poly.pdbx_strand_id
1 'polypeptide(L)'
;MASTGKECSGGLARHRRSNGGCITCRIRRVKCDEKKPSCKRCTSTGRKCDGYPPPKPRLDAVSIVVMGPTTGSCSTPGACPARSRQSFQMFSQLYAPMLSSYGTEGFWGMVVLQASHVDESIKHLVIAAANLSSSNNVPFLAHYNRALQILSRSQNVDVVIILIACVLLTVCDELQNRDDSARRHISAGQRILAEQGL
;
A
#
# COMPACT_ATOMS: atom_id res chain seq x y z
N MET A 1 49.32 -0.35 37.96
CA MET A 1 49.00 1.00 37.45
C MET A 1 48.95 0.88 35.93
N ALA A 2 47.76 0.73 35.33
CA ALA A 2 46.90 1.82 34.84
C ALA A 2 47.60 2.57 33.68
N SER A 3 47.08 2.78 32.48
CA SER A 3 45.76 2.61 31.86
C SER A 3 45.97 2.67 30.33
N THR A 4 45.33 1.83 29.54
CA THR A 4 45.17 2.08 28.10
C THR A 4 43.78 2.61 27.83
N GLY A 5 43.74 3.80 27.22
CA GLY A 5 42.55 4.60 26.97
C GLY A 5 41.53 3.90 26.08
N LYS A 6 40.27 3.99 26.49
CA LYS A 6 39.10 3.45 25.79
C LYS A 6 38.47 4.58 24.99
N GLU A 7 38.69 4.58 23.68
CA GLU A 7 38.03 5.53 22.76
C GLU A 7 36.52 5.26 22.71
N CYS A 8 35.74 6.31 22.99
CA CYS A 8 34.28 6.31 22.89
C CYS A 8 33.87 6.75 21.48
N SER A 9 33.67 5.79 20.57
CA SER A 9 33.08 6.07 19.25
C SER A 9 31.55 6.12 19.35
N GLY A 10 31.03 7.24 19.85
CA GLY A 10 29.60 7.56 19.86
C GLY A 10 29.11 7.99 18.48
N GLY A 11 28.90 7.02 17.59
CA GLY A 11 28.15 7.24 16.34
C GLY A 11 26.68 6.91 16.55
N LEU A 12 25.78 7.88 16.37
CA LEU A 12 24.33 7.67 16.23
C LEU A 12 24.04 6.97 14.89
N ALA A 13 24.53 5.74 14.73
CA ALA A 13 24.09 4.85 13.68
C ALA A 13 22.63 4.53 13.99
N ARG A 14 21.73 5.09 13.16
CA ARG A 14 20.30 4.79 13.18
C ARG A 14 20.13 3.28 13.10
N HIS A 15 19.98 2.63 14.26
CA HIS A 15 19.96 1.18 14.38
C HIS A 15 18.86 0.64 13.48
N ARG A 16 19.25 0.13 12.30
CA ARG A 16 18.35 -0.55 11.39
C ARG A 16 17.87 -1.78 12.14
N ARG A 17 16.65 -1.73 12.67
CA ARG A 17 16.04 -2.87 13.37
C ARG A 17 16.02 -4.03 12.38
N SER A 18 16.77 -5.10 12.67
CA SER A 18 16.72 -6.29 11.84
C SER A 18 15.30 -6.84 11.87
N ASN A 19 14.65 -6.89 10.70
CA ASN A 19 13.28 -7.39 10.55
C ASN A 19 13.19 -8.93 10.62
N GLY A 20 14.33 -9.63 10.81
CA GLY A 20 14.44 -11.09 10.81
C GLY A 20 14.30 -11.75 12.18
N GLY A 21 14.03 -11.00 13.25
CA GLY A 21 13.88 -11.58 14.58
C GLY A 21 12.63 -12.47 14.74
N CYS A 22 12.73 -13.50 15.58
CA CYS A 22 11.57 -14.34 15.92
C CYS A 22 10.47 -13.51 16.61
N ILE A 23 9.24 -13.99 16.55
CA ILE A 23 8.06 -13.29 17.08
C ILE A 23 8.25 -12.96 18.57
N THR A 24 8.70 -13.92 19.36
CA THR A 24 8.94 -13.76 20.79
C THR A 24 10.01 -12.70 21.10
N CYS A 25 11.13 -12.66 20.38
CA CYS A 25 12.17 -11.64 20.58
C CYS A 25 11.68 -10.24 20.16
N ARG A 26 10.85 -10.17 19.13
CA ARG A 26 10.26 -8.92 18.64
C ARG A 26 9.29 -8.32 19.65
N ILE A 27 8.40 -9.13 20.23
CA ILE A 27 7.49 -8.74 21.31
C ILE A 27 8.29 -8.22 22.51
N ARG A 28 9.37 -8.93 22.86
CA ARG A 28 10.26 -8.57 23.97
C ARG A 28 11.20 -7.40 23.66
N ARG A 29 11.22 -6.88 22.42
CA ARG A 29 12.13 -5.82 21.95
C ARG A 29 13.61 -6.11 22.23
N VAL A 30 14.03 -7.36 22.10
CA VAL A 30 15.44 -7.81 22.27
C VAL A 30 16.02 -8.29 20.94
N LYS A 31 17.35 -8.20 20.80
CA LYS A 31 18.06 -8.70 19.61
C LYS A 31 17.92 -10.22 19.49
N CYS A 32 17.41 -10.68 18.36
CA CYS A 32 17.32 -12.11 18.05
C CYS A 32 18.63 -12.59 17.42
N ASP A 33 19.01 -13.83 17.72
CA ASP A 33 20.18 -14.50 17.11
C ASP A 33 19.84 -15.23 15.79
N GLU A 34 18.58 -15.14 15.34
CA GLU A 34 18.06 -15.62 14.05
C GLU A 34 18.27 -17.12 13.74
N LYS A 35 18.68 -17.93 14.73
CA LYS A 35 18.80 -19.39 14.58
C LYS A 35 17.43 -20.07 14.41
N LYS A 36 17.35 -20.97 13.42
CA LYS A 36 16.18 -21.81 13.14
C LYS A 36 16.39 -23.23 13.71
N PRO A 37 15.33 -23.94 14.16
CA PRO A 37 13.91 -23.53 14.18
C PRO A 37 13.56 -22.60 15.35
N SER A 38 14.38 -22.59 16.41
CA SER A 38 14.18 -21.75 17.61
C SER A 38 15.40 -20.90 17.92
N CYS A 39 15.17 -19.67 18.37
CA CYS A 39 16.22 -18.72 18.72
C CYS A 39 16.93 -19.12 20.02
N LYS A 40 18.25 -18.97 20.10
CA LYS A 40 19.02 -19.28 21.32
C LYS A 40 18.54 -18.47 22.53
N ARG A 41 18.22 -17.20 22.34
CA ARG A 41 17.70 -16.32 23.41
C ARG A 41 16.36 -16.79 23.99
N CYS A 42 15.58 -17.48 23.19
CA CYS A 42 14.28 -18.04 23.56
C CYS A 42 14.52 -19.31 24.38
N THR A 43 15.31 -20.24 23.83
CA THR A 43 15.60 -21.54 24.45
C THR A 43 16.44 -21.40 25.72
N SER A 44 17.44 -20.50 25.74
CA SER A 44 18.30 -20.26 26.91
C SER A 44 17.55 -19.65 28.08
N THR A 45 16.40 -19.01 27.84
CA THR A 45 15.56 -18.44 28.91
C THR A 45 14.37 -19.32 29.25
N GLY A 46 14.35 -20.57 28.76
CA GLY A 46 13.27 -21.53 29.01
C GLY A 46 11.93 -21.15 28.37
N ARG A 47 11.91 -20.22 27.41
CA ARG A 47 10.67 -19.77 26.75
C ARG A 47 10.43 -20.53 25.46
N LYS A 48 9.15 -20.81 25.19
CA LYS A 48 8.71 -21.26 23.88
C LYS A 48 9.03 -20.17 22.84
N CYS A 49 9.71 -20.57 21.76
CA CYS A 49 9.95 -19.70 20.63
C CYS A 49 8.78 -19.84 19.66
N ASP A 50 8.02 -18.77 19.44
CA ASP A 50 6.85 -18.77 18.55
C ASP A 50 7.24 -18.78 17.06
N GLY A 51 8.50 -19.08 16.76
CA GLY A 51 9.04 -19.10 15.41
C GLY A 51 9.27 -17.72 14.81
N TYR A 52 9.49 -17.71 13.49
CA TYR A 52 9.77 -16.52 12.71
C TYR A 52 8.53 -16.12 11.93
N PRO A 53 8.22 -14.81 11.80
CA PRO A 53 7.08 -14.40 10.99
C PRO A 53 7.28 -14.93 9.55
N PRO A 54 6.21 -15.42 8.91
CA PRO A 54 6.30 -15.81 7.51
C PRO A 54 6.81 -14.61 6.69
N PRO A 55 7.58 -14.87 5.62
CA PRO A 55 7.93 -13.79 4.71
C PRO A 55 6.63 -13.09 4.30
N LYS A 56 6.56 -11.77 4.48
CA LYS A 56 5.48 -11.00 3.86
C LYS A 56 5.51 -11.37 2.37
N PRO A 57 4.37 -11.74 1.78
CA PRO A 57 4.34 -12.05 0.37
C PRO A 57 4.92 -10.88 -0.39
N ARG A 58 6.01 -11.16 -1.11
CA ARG A 58 6.66 -10.20 -1.97
C ARG A 58 5.94 -10.34 -3.30
N LEU A 59 5.12 -9.36 -3.63
CA LEU A 59 4.62 -9.26 -4.99
C LEU A 59 5.72 -8.61 -5.82
N ASP A 60 6.29 -9.39 -6.73
CA ASP A 60 7.12 -8.86 -7.80
C ASP A 60 6.32 -7.78 -8.54
N ALA A 61 6.97 -6.67 -8.88
CA ALA A 61 6.34 -5.45 -9.38
C ALA A 61 5.23 -5.77 -10.40
N VAL A 62 3.98 -5.56 -9.98
CA VAL A 62 2.82 -5.80 -10.83
C VAL A 62 2.94 -4.90 -12.04
N SER A 63 3.09 -5.52 -13.22
CA SER A 63 3.09 -4.81 -14.50
C SER A 63 1.68 -4.32 -14.80
N ILE A 64 1.27 -3.21 -14.17
CA ILE A 64 0.03 -2.54 -14.51
C ILE A 64 0.29 -1.75 -15.79
N VAL A 65 -0.47 -2.07 -16.85
CA VAL A 65 -0.33 -1.44 -18.16
C VAL A 65 -0.68 0.04 -18.03
N VAL A 66 0.32 0.92 -18.15
CA VAL A 66 0.13 2.37 -18.22
C VAL A 66 -0.29 2.72 -19.65
N MET A 67 -1.55 3.12 -19.85
CA MET A 67 -1.97 3.77 -21.10
C MET A 67 -2.17 5.27 -20.85
N GLY A 68 -1.23 6.09 -21.33
CA GLY A 68 -1.39 7.55 -21.31
C GLY A 68 -0.25 8.30 -22.04
N PRO A 69 -0.55 9.41 -22.73
CA PRO A 69 0.40 10.14 -23.55
C PRO A 69 1.38 10.96 -22.69
N THR A 70 2.64 11.00 -23.13
CA THR A 70 3.72 11.76 -22.52
C THR A 70 3.66 13.23 -22.92
N THR A 71 2.91 14.09 -22.20
CA THR A 71 3.14 15.54 -22.23
C THR A 71 2.66 16.22 -20.94
N GLY A 72 3.52 17.06 -20.37
CA GLY A 72 3.10 18.19 -19.52
C GLY A 72 3.13 17.98 -18.00
N SER A 73 4.31 18.18 -17.41
CA SER A 73 4.45 18.56 -16.00
C SER A 73 3.63 19.82 -15.70
N CYS A 74 2.77 19.76 -14.68
CA CYS A 74 2.51 20.92 -13.83
C CYS A 74 2.67 20.51 -12.36
N SER A 75 3.89 20.70 -11.88
CA SER A 75 4.18 20.80 -10.45
C SER A 75 3.39 21.96 -9.85
N THR A 76 2.46 21.68 -8.95
CA THR A 76 2.24 22.58 -7.79
C THR A 76 2.24 21.74 -6.50
N PRO A 77 3.30 21.82 -5.68
CA PRO A 77 3.24 21.39 -4.30
C PRO A 77 2.48 22.45 -3.51
N GLY A 78 1.17 22.24 -3.30
CA GLY A 78 0.33 23.19 -2.55
C GLY A 78 -1.16 23.22 -2.91
N ALA A 79 -1.73 22.19 -3.55
CA ALA A 79 -3.18 22.09 -3.67
C ALA A 79 -3.79 22.11 -2.25
N CYS A 80 -4.57 23.15 -1.94
CA CYS A 80 -5.17 23.39 -0.63
C CYS A 80 -5.76 22.10 -0.03
N PRO A 81 -5.57 21.82 1.27
CA PRO A 81 -6.25 20.72 1.97
C PRO A 81 -7.76 20.68 1.71
N ALA A 82 -8.38 21.83 1.41
CA ALA A 82 -9.77 21.97 1.01
C ALA A 82 -10.14 21.18 -0.25
N ARG A 83 -9.29 21.15 -1.28
CA ARG A 83 -9.59 20.46 -2.55
C ARG A 83 -9.52 18.94 -2.38
N SER A 84 -8.54 18.45 -1.63
CA SER A 84 -8.46 17.04 -1.23
C SER A 84 -9.67 16.66 -0.37
N ARG A 85 -9.99 17.48 0.65
CA ARG A 85 -11.13 17.25 1.55
C ARG A 85 -12.47 17.24 0.80
N GLN A 86 -12.63 18.09 -0.20
CA GLN A 86 -13.80 18.10 -1.08
C GLN A 86 -13.89 16.81 -1.91
N SER A 87 -12.79 16.33 -2.48
CA SER A 87 -12.79 15.05 -3.22
C SER A 87 -13.16 13.86 -2.32
N PHE A 88 -12.67 13.82 -1.08
CA PHE A 88 -13.05 12.78 -0.12
C PHE A 88 -14.53 12.87 0.29
N GLN A 89 -15.06 14.09 0.47
CA GLN A 89 -16.48 14.30 0.75
C GLN A 89 -17.36 13.87 -0.42
N MET A 90 -16.98 14.25 -1.64
CA MET A 90 -17.66 13.84 -2.87
C MET A 90 -17.65 12.32 -3.03
N PHE A 91 -16.50 11.69 -2.78
CA PHE A 91 -16.39 10.23 -2.79
C PHE A 91 -17.33 9.60 -1.76
N SER A 92 -17.30 10.07 -0.51
CA SER A 92 -18.12 9.51 0.57
C SER A 92 -19.62 9.72 0.37
N GLN A 93 -20.05 10.83 -0.24
CA GLN A 93 -21.47 11.19 -0.35
C GLN A 93 -22.12 10.68 -1.64
N LEU A 94 -21.36 10.58 -2.74
CA LEU A 94 -21.93 10.23 -4.04
C LEU A 94 -21.47 8.87 -4.52
N TYR A 95 -20.17 8.60 -4.41
CA TYR A 95 -19.59 7.39 -5.00
C TYR A 95 -19.68 6.20 -4.05
N ALA A 96 -19.41 6.33 -2.75
CA ALA A 96 -19.57 5.20 -1.82
C ALA A 96 -20.99 4.59 -1.84
N PRO A 97 -22.08 5.39 -1.89
CA PRO A 97 -23.42 4.85 -2.09
C PRO A 97 -23.64 4.24 -3.48
N MET A 98 -23.16 4.91 -4.55
CA MET A 98 -23.25 4.40 -5.93
C MET A 98 -22.53 3.06 -6.11
N LEU A 99 -21.44 2.85 -5.37
CA LEU A 99 -20.60 1.66 -5.46
C LEU A 99 -21.01 0.54 -4.50
N SER A 100 -22.10 0.71 -3.75
CA SER A 100 -22.62 -0.30 -2.82
C SER A 100 -23.00 -1.63 -3.49
N SER A 101 -23.23 -1.64 -4.81
CA SER A 101 -23.41 -2.88 -5.60
C SER A 101 -22.12 -3.68 -5.79
N TYR A 102 -20.96 -3.02 -5.69
CA TYR A 102 -19.64 -3.59 -5.91
C TYR A 102 -18.91 -3.99 -4.62
N GLY A 103 -19.50 -3.69 -3.45
CA GLY A 103 -18.91 -3.98 -2.15
C GLY A 103 -19.78 -3.51 -1.00
N THR A 104 -19.43 -3.90 0.23
CA THR A 104 -20.19 -3.48 1.41
C THR A 104 -20.10 -1.97 1.64
N GLU A 105 -21.11 -1.38 2.27
CA GLU A 105 -21.10 0.04 2.64
C GLU A 105 -19.86 0.41 3.48
N GLY A 106 -19.47 -0.46 4.41
CA GLY A 106 -18.27 -0.30 5.22
C GLY A 106 -16.97 -0.40 4.42
N PHE A 107 -16.94 -1.14 3.32
CA PHE A 107 -15.75 -1.20 2.46
C PHE A 107 -15.45 0.17 1.84
N TRP A 108 -16.42 0.81 1.21
CA TRP A 108 -16.22 2.10 0.56
C TRP A 108 -16.12 3.26 1.55
N GLY A 109 -17.00 3.30 2.55
CA GLY A 109 -17.07 4.38 3.53
C GLY A 109 -15.98 4.34 4.61
N MET A 110 -15.39 3.18 4.88
CA MET A 110 -14.39 3.04 5.94
C MET A 110 -13.07 2.49 5.43
N VAL A 111 -13.06 1.31 4.79
CA VAL A 111 -11.81 0.63 4.41
C VAL A 111 -11.05 1.43 3.36
N VAL A 112 -11.71 1.82 2.26
CA VAL A 112 -11.10 2.60 1.17
C VAL A 112 -10.64 3.97 1.67
N LEU A 113 -11.46 4.66 2.46
CA LEU A 113 -11.09 5.96 3.02
C LEU A 113 -9.91 5.83 3.99
N GLN A 114 -9.88 4.85 4.88
CA GLN A 114 -8.72 4.61 5.75
C GLN A 114 -7.46 4.30 4.96
N ALA A 115 -7.55 3.42 3.96
CA ALA A 115 -6.43 3.08 3.09
C ALA A 115 -5.90 4.31 2.33
N SER A 116 -6.77 5.24 1.91
CA SER A 116 -6.36 6.49 1.27
C SER A 116 -5.56 7.44 2.18
N HIS A 117 -5.74 7.36 3.50
CA HIS A 117 -4.94 8.16 4.43
C HIS A 117 -3.56 7.55 4.66
N VAL A 118 -3.40 6.25 4.40
CA VAL A 118 -2.16 5.50 4.61
C VAL A 118 -1.33 5.42 3.34
N ASP A 119 -1.99 5.25 2.19
CA ASP A 119 -1.34 4.98 0.91
C ASP A 119 -1.68 6.02 -0.17
N GLU A 120 -0.64 6.59 -0.75
CA GLU A 120 -0.76 7.66 -1.75
C GLU A 120 -1.37 7.17 -3.07
N SER A 121 -1.18 5.90 -3.46
CA SER A 121 -1.81 5.37 -4.68
C SER A 121 -3.33 5.29 -4.51
N ILE A 122 -3.80 4.83 -3.35
CA ILE A 122 -5.23 4.76 -3.02
C ILE A 122 -5.83 6.17 -2.96
N LYS A 123 -5.13 7.13 -2.35
CA LYS A 123 -5.54 8.54 -2.35
C LYS A 123 -5.74 9.09 -3.75
N HIS A 124 -4.81 8.83 -4.67
CA HIS A 124 -4.95 9.25 -6.05
C HIS A 124 -6.16 8.59 -6.72
N LEU A 125 -6.43 7.30 -6.48
CA LEU A 125 -7.62 6.63 -7.01
C LEU A 125 -8.93 7.18 -6.45
N VAL A 126 -9.00 7.52 -5.16
CA VAL A 126 -10.18 8.14 -4.55
C VAL A 126 -10.45 9.52 -5.14
N ILE A 127 -9.41 10.33 -5.37
CA ILE A 127 -9.56 11.64 -6.02
C ILE A 127 -9.98 11.47 -7.49
N ALA A 128 -9.44 10.47 -8.20
CA ALA A 128 -9.87 10.16 -9.56
C ALA A 128 -11.36 9.79 -9.58
N ALA A 129 -11.77 8.86 -8.71
CA ALA A 129 -13.17 8.43 -8.58
C ALA A 129 -14.11 9.61 -8.31
N ALA A 130 -13.70 10.56 -7.45
CA ALA A 130 -14.48 11.76 -7.15
C ALA A 130 -14.73 12.67 -8.38
N ASN A 131 -13.97 12.50 -9.47
CA ASN A 131 -14.09 13.25 -10.71
C ASN A 131 -14.67 12.43 -11.87
N LEU A 132 -15.19 11.21 -11.64
CA LEU A 132 -15.76 10.35 -12.70
C LEU A 132 -16.95 10.99 -13.42
N SER A 133 -17.79 11.74 -12.68
CA SER A 133 -18.97 12.42 -13.21
C SER A 133 -18.67 13.80 -13.81
N SER A 134 -17.41 14.25 -13.76
CA SER A 134 -17.02 15.55 -14.30
C SER A 134 -17.03 15.51 -15.83
N SER A 135 -17.61 16.53 -16.47
CA SER A 135 -17.54 16.68 -17.93
C SER A 135 -16.10 16.82 -18.44
N ASN A 136 -15.20 17.29 -17.60
CA ASN A 136 -13.77 17.35 -17.86
C ASN A 136 -13.06 16.15 -17.21
N ASN A 137 -12.57 15.24 -18.06
CA ASN A 137 -11.84 14.03 -17.65
C ASN A 137 -10.36 14.24 -17.33
N VAL A 138 -9.80 15.44 -17.56
CA VAL A 138 -8.39 15.74 -17.26
C VAL A 138 -8.01 15.45 -15.80
N PRO A 139 -8.75 15.92 -14.77
CA PRO A 139 -8.43 15.60 -13.38
C PRO A 139 -8.53 14.10 -13.08
N PHE A 140 -9.53 13.41 -13.64
CA PHE A 140 -9.66 11.95 -13.51
C PHE A 140 -8.40 11.25 -14.04
N LEU A 141 -8.02 11.53 -15.29
CA LEU A 141 -6.87 10.87 -15.94
C LEU A 141 -5.55 11.18 -15.24
N ALA A 142 -5.35 12.42 -14.78
CA ALA A 142 -4.13 12.81 -14.07
C ALA A 142 -3.94 12.00 -12.78
N HIS A 143 -5.01 11.89 -11.97
CA HIS A 143 -4.95 11.14 -10.72
C HIS A 143 -4.93 9.61 -10.94
N TYR A 144 -5.70 9.11 -11.89
CA TYR A 144 -5.73 7.68 -12.27
C TYR A 144 -4.35 7.21 -12.73
N ASN A 145 -3.72 7.90 -13.69
CA ASN A 145 -2.39 7.53 -14.19
C ASN A 145 -1.32 7.68 -13.12
N ARG A 146 -1.45 8.68 -12.24
CA ARG A 146 -0.52 8.87 -11.13
C ARG A 146 -0.57 7.70 -10.15
N ALA A 147 -1.74 7.17 -9.82
CA ALA A 147 -1.87 5.98 -8.99
C ALA A 147 -1.16 4.76 -9.61
N LEU A 148 -1.36 4.53 -10.91
CA LEU A 148 -0.70 3.43 -11.65
C LEU A 148 0.83 3.55 -11.65
N GLN A 149 1.35 4.77 -11.79
CA GLN A 149 2.78 5.03 -11.70
C GLN A 149 3.35 4.75 -10.30
N ILE A 150 2.59 5.05 -9.24
CA ILE A 150 3.01 4.78 -7.86
C ILE A 150 3.02 3.27 -7.60
N LEU A 151 1.96 2.56 -8.01
CA LEU A 151 1.85 1.11 -7.85
C LEU A 151 2.94 0.36 -8.61
N SER A 152 3.18 0.71 -9.88
CA SER A 152 4.20 0.04 -10.71
C SER A 152 5.64 0.23 -10.22
N ARG A 153 5.94 1.36 -9.56
CA ARG A 153 7.28 1.64 -9.02
C ARG A 153 7.54 1.03 -7.65
N SER A 154 6.50 0.58 -6.96
CA SER A 154 6.61 0.17 -5.56
C SER A 154 6.96 -1.32 -5.45
N GLN A 155 8.12 -1.62 -4.86
CA GLN A 155 8.66 -3.01 -4.78
C GLN A 155 8.16 -3.81 -3.56
N ASN A 156 7.38 -3.22 -2.65
CA ASN A 156 6.91 -3.87 -1.42
C ASN A 156 5.56 -3.30 -0.97
N VAL A 157 4.57 -3.27 -1.86
CA VAL A 157 3.21 -2.83 -1.51
C VAL A 157 2.50 -3.95 -0.77
N ASP A 158 1.73 -3.60 0.27
CA ASP A 158 0.88 -4.55 0.97
C ASP A 158 -0.16 -5.13 0.01
N VAL A 159 -0.38 -6.45 0.06
CA VAL A 159 -1.37 -7.14 -0.79
C VAL A 159 -2.75 -6.51 -0.62
N VAL A 160 -3.10 -6.11 0.61
CA VAL A 160 -4.38 -5.44 0.88
C VAL A 160 -4.51 -4.13 0.10
N ILE A 161 -3.44 -3.34 0.01
CA ILE A 161 -3.43 -2.10 -0.77
C ILE A 161 -3.59 -2.40 -2.26
N ILE A 162 -2.90 -3.41 -2.79
CA ILE A 162 -3.02 -3.78 -4.20
C ILE A 162 -4.45 -4.26 -4.52
N LEU A 163 -5.06 -5.07 -3.65
CA LEU A 163 -6.44 -5.51 -3.84
C LEU A 163 -7.44 -4.34 -3.80
N ILE A 164 -7.30 -3.42 -2.85
CA ILE A 164 -8.12 -2.20 -2.80
C ILE A 164 -7.94 -1.37 -4.08
N ALA A 165 -6.70 -1.22 -4.56
CA ALA A 165 -6.40 -0.51 -5.80
C ALA A 165 -7.04 -1.19 -7.01
N CYS A 166 -6.94 -2.51 -7.14
CA CYS A 166 -7.56 -3.29 -8.21
C CYS A 166 -9.08 -3.12 -8.25
N VAL A 167 -9.74 -3.14 -7.09
CA VAL A 167 -11.19 -2.91 -6.99
C VAL A 167 -11.56 -1.50 -7.45
N LEU A 168 -10.85 -0.47 -6.95
CA LEU A 168 -11.06 0.92 -7.37
C LEU A 168 -10.83 1.12 -8.88
N LEU A 169 -9.77 0.54 -9.42
CA LEU A 169 -9.43 0.64 -10.85
C LEU A 169 -10.48 -0.04 -11.74
N THR A 170 -10.93 -1.24 -11.36
CA THR A 170 -11.97 -1.98 -12.08
C THR A 170 -13.27 -1.18 -12.15
N VAL A 171 -13.71 -0.65 -11.00
CA VAL A 171 -14.93 0.17 -10.92
C VAL A 171 -14.79 1.47 -11.72
N CYS A 172 -13.63 2.15 -11.64
CA CYS A 172 -13.39 3.35 -12.45
C CYS A 172 -13.43 3.05 -13.95
N ASP A 173 -12.89 1.91 -14.38
CA ASP A 173 -12.88 1.52 -15.78
C ASP A 173 -14.27 1.10 -16.28
N GLU A 174 -15.05 0.37 -15.49
CA GLU A 174 -16.45 0.05 -15.83
C GLU A 174 -17.30 1.32 -15.97
N LEU A 175 -17.19 2.26 -15.04
CA LEU A 175 -17.93 3.53 -15.10
C LEU A 175 -17.49 4.43 -16.26
N GLN A 176 -16.27 4.24 -16.79
CA GLN A 176 -15.77 4.92 -17.98
C GLN A 176 -15.99 4.12 -19.28
N ASN A 177 -16.72 2.99 -19.21
CA ASN A 177 -16.95 2.05 -20.32
C ASN A 177 -15.65 1.53 -20.97
N ARG A 178 -14.65 1.22 -20.14
CA ARG A 178 -13.33 0.69 -20.54
C ARG A 178 -13.18 -0.77 -20.15
N ASP A 179 -14.05 -1.62 -20.68
CA ASP A 179 -14.18 -3.03 -20.30
C ASP A 179 -12.87 -3.83 -20.42
N ASP A 180 -12.04 -3.53 -21.43
CA ASP A 180 -10.74 -4.17 -21.59
C ASP A 180 -9.78 -3.88 -20.43
N SER A 181 -9.80 -2.66 -19.90
CA SER A 181 -8.95 -2.29 -18.76
C SER A 181 -9.47 -2.91 -17.47
N ALA A 182 -10.79 -2.88 -17.25
CA ALA A 182 -11.43 -3.54 -16.11
C ALA A 182 -11.07 -5.03 -16.04
N ARG A 183 -11.19 -5.76 -17.17
CA ARG A 183 -10.79 -7.18 -17.25
C ARG A 183 -9.33 -7.42 -16.90
N ARG A 184 -8.42 -6.52 -17.27
CA ARG A 184 -6.99 -6.62 -16.93
C ARG A 184 -6.74 -6.43 -15.43
N HIS A 185 -7.45 -5.52 -14.77
CA HIS A 185 -7.32 -5.34 -13.31
C HIS A 185 -7.88 -6.54 -12.54
N ILE A 186 -8.98 -7.13 -13.00
CA ILE A 186 -9.55 -8.35 -12.43
C ILE A 186 -8.57 -9.52 -12.57
N SER A 187 -8.03 -9.76 -13.77
CA SER A 187 -7.10 -10.87 -14.00
C SER A 187 -5.79 -10.71 -13.23
N ALA A 188 -5.29 -9.47 -13.11
CA ALA A 188 -4.14 -9.17 -12.26
C ALA A 188 -4.43 -9.48 -10.78
N GLY A 189 -5.59 -9.08 -10.27
CA GLY A 189 -6.02 -9.39 -8.89
C GLY A 189 -6.15 -10.89 -8.62
N GLN A 190 -6.75 -11.64 -9.54
CA GLN A 190 -6.88 -13.10 -9.45
C GLN A 190 -5.51 -13.79 -9.41
N ARG A 191 -4.57 -13.36 -10.26
CA ARG A 191 -3.20 -13.90 -10.26
C ARG A 191 -2.50 -13.68 -8.93
N ILE A 192 -2.67 -12.48 -8.34
CA ILE A 192 -2.10 -12.17 -7.02
C ILE A 192 -2.68 -13.08 -5.94
N LEU A 193 -4.00 -13.30 -5.93
CA LEU A 193 -4.65 -14.19 -4.97
C LEU A 193 -4.14 -15.64 -5.09
N ALA A 194 -3.96 -16.13 -6.32
CA ALA A 194 -3.40 -17.47 -6.57
C ALA A 194 -1.96 -17.59 -6.05
N GLU A 195 -1.13 -16.55 -6.20
CA GLU A 195 0.22 -16.50 -5.64
C GLU A 195 0.25 -16.45 -4.10
N GLN A 196 -0.87 -16.10 -3.45
CA GLN A 196 -1.04 -16.12 -1.98
C GLN A 196 -1.55 -17.46 -1.42
N GLY A 197 -1.97 -18.39 -2.28
CA GLY A 197 -2.54 -19.68 -1.85
C GLY A 197 -3.91 -19.57 -1.17
N LEU A 198 -4.69 -18.54 -1.52
CA LEU A 198 -6.09 -18.35 -1.11
C LEU A 198 -7.07 -18.85 -2.18
#